data_AF-A0A8G2FF78-F1
#
_entry.id   AF-A0A8G2FF78-F1
#
_cell.length_a   1.000
_cell.length_b   1.000
_cell.length_c   1.000
_cell.angle_alpha   90.00
_cell.angle_beta   90.00
_cell.angle_gamma   90.00
#
_symmetry.space_group_name_H-M   'P 1'
#
loop_
_entity.id
_entity.type
_entity.pdbx_description
1 polymer ?
#
loop_
_entity_poly.entity_id
_entity_poly.type
_entity_poly.pdbx_seq_one_letter_code
_entity_poly.pdbx_strand_id
1 'polypeptide(L)'
;METRVLTAHVPLPLAVKVDELASRMERSRGWIFKQALAAWIDADEMKSTLTLEAMADVAAGRVVTGDAVQAWVDTLGGPAVSIAAFEICAHRCSQDKALIAV
;
A
#
# COMPACT_ATOMS: atom_id res chain seq x y z
N MET A 1 22.69 16.12 15.77
CA MET A 1 22.09 15.73 14.49
C MET A 1 21.91 16.97 13.65
N GLU A 2 22.37 16.95 12.40
CA GLU A 2 22.13 18.04 11.46
C GLU A 2 20.72 17.98 10.90
N THR A 3 20.10 19.14 10.66
CA THR A 3 18.76 19.23 10.07
C THR A 3 18.80 20.09 8.81
N ARG A 4 17.98 19.75 7.83
CA ARG A 4 17.76 20.53 6.60
C ARG A 4 16.29 20.91 6.51
N VAL A 5 16.02 22.14 6.09
CA VAL A 5 14.66 22.62 5.83
C VAL A 5 14.21 22.15 4.44
N LEU A 6 13.05 21.51 4.38
CA LEU A 6 12.34 21.18 3.16
C LEU A 6 11.09 22.07 3.07
N THR A 7 10.79 22.60 1.89
CA THR A 7 9.63 23.48 1.68
C THR A 7 8.86 23.01 0.45
N ALA A 8 7.54 22.85 0.59
CA ALA A 8 6.65 22.46 -0.49
C ALA A 8 5.31 23.20 -0.35
N HIS A 9 4.71 23.55 -1.48
CA HIS A 9 3.33 24.02 -1.49
C HIS A 9 2.39 22.84 -1.33
N VAL A 10 1.38 23.00 -0.47
CA VAL A 10 0.40 21.96 -0.14
C VAL A 10 -0.99 22.49 -0.46
N PRO A 11 -1.89 21.68 -1.06
CA PRO A 11 -3.26 22.12 -1.30
C PRO A 11 -3.96 22.55 0.00
N LEU A 12 -4.74 23.63 -0.06
CA LEU A 12 -5.44 24.18 1.11
C LEU A 12 -6.29 23.14 1.86
N PRO A 13 -7.08 22.26 1.20
CA PRO A 13 -7.85 21.25 1.91
C PRO A 13 -6.99 20.27 2.70
N LEU A 14 -5.76 20.00 2.25
CA LEU A 14 -4.83 19.12 2.96
C LEU A 14 -4.19 19.85 4.14
N ALA A 15 -3.82 21.11 3.98
CA ALA A 15 -3.31 21.94 5.06
C ALA A 15 -4.30 22.03 6.24
N VAL A 16 -5.59 22.25 5.94
CA VAL A 16 -6.66 22.29 6.96
C VAL A 16 -6.73 20.97 7.74
N LYS A 17 -6.67 19.83 7.06
CA LYS A 17 -6.66 18.51 7.74
C LYS A 17 -5.44 18.34 8.66
N VAL A 18 -4.28 18.83 8.24
CA VAL A 18 -3.05 18.78 9.07
C VAL A 18 -3.21 19.66 10.31
N ASP A 19 -3.82 20.84 10.18
CA ASP A 19 -4.10 21.73 11.31
C ASP A 19 -5.06 21.08 12.32
N GLU A 20 -6.12 20.42 11.85
CA GLU A 20 -7.05 19.65 12.69
C GLU A 20 -6.36 18.49 13.43
N LEU A 21 -5.51 17.74 12.72
CA LEU A 21 -4.71 16.66 13.30
C LEU A 21 -3.74 17.17 14.36
N ALA A 22 -3.05 18.27 14.07
CA ALA A 22 -2.13 18.92 15.00
C ALA A 22 -2.87 19.37 16.27
N SER A 23 -4.05 19.96 16.13
CA SER A 23 -4.89 20.37 17.25
C SER A 23 -5.36 19.18 18.08
N ARG A 24 -5.84 18.10 17.43
CA ARG A 24 -6.34 16.91 18.13
C ARG A 24 -5.25 16.15 18.88
N MET A 25 -4.03 16.16 18.36
CA MET A 25 -2.90 15.46 18.95
C MET A 25 -2.06 16.33 19.89
N GLU A 26 -2.39 17.63 20.04
CA GLU A 26 -1.61 18.61 20.80
C GLU A 26 -0.13 18.66 20.37
N ARG A 27 0.10 18.63 19.04
CA ARG A 27 1.44 18.66 18.44
C ARG A 27 1.59 19.79 17.45
N SER A 28 2.84 20.14 17.15
CA SER A 28 3.13 21.09 16.09
C SER A 28 2.95 20.46 14.72
N ARG A 29 2.58 21.27 13.73
CA ARG A 29 2.47 20.85 12.32
C ARG A 29 3.77 20.26 11.80
N GLY A 30 4.90 20.87 12.16
CA GLY A 30 6.22 20.36 11.82
C GLY A 30 6.51 18.97 12.41
N TRP A 31 5.96 18.65 13.57
CA TRP A 31 6.07 17.29 14.14
C TRP A 31 5.22 16.28 13.35
N ILE A 32 3.99 16.65 12.98
CA ILE A 32 3.11 15.83 12.13
C ILE A 32 3.78 15.53 10.79
N PHE A 33 4.40 16.53 10.15
CA PHE A 33 5.12 16.32 8.89
C PHE A 33 6.32 15.40 9.04
N LYS A 34 7.12 15.55 10.11
CA LYS A 34 8.25 14.65 10.36
C LYS A 34 7.79 13.21 10.52
N GLN A 35 6.70 12.98 11.24
CA GLN A 35 6.18 11.62 11.41
C GLN A 35 5.56 11.04 10.15
N ALA A 36 4.75 11.82 9.45
CA ALA A 36 4.15 11.38 8.20
C ALA A 36 5.23 11.05 7.15
N LEU A 37 6.29 11.86 7.08
CA LEU A 37 7.39 11.62 6.14
C LEU A 37 8.19 10.36 6.50
N ALA A 38 8.52 10.17 7.78
CA ALA A 38 9.23 8.97 8.24
C ALA A 38 8.41 7.71 7.94
N ALA A 39 7.14 7.70 8.37
CA ALA A 39 6.25 6.56 8.15
C ALA A 39 6.02 6.26 6.65
N TRP A 40 5.97 7.28 5.81
CA TRP A 40 5.83 7.10 4.36
C TRP A 40 7.09 6.49 3.73
N ILE A 41 8.28 6.97 4.09
CA ILE A 41 9.55 6.41 3.59
C ILE A 41 9.67 4.93 4.00
N ASP A 42 9.43 4.62 5.28
CA ASP A 42 9.51 3.25 5.77
C ASP A 42 8.54 2.32 5.02
N ALA A 43 7.32 2.80 4.75
CA ALA A 43 6.33 2.04 4.01
C ALA A 43 6.71 1.84 2.53
N ASP A 44 7.29 2.86 1.89
CA ASP A 44 7.72 2.79 0.49
C ASP A 44 8.93 1.86 0.30
N GLU A 45 9.89 1.91 1.23
CA GLU A 45 11.04 1.00 1.26
C GLU A 45 10.59 -0.45 1.51
N MET A 46 9.66 -0.67 2.45
CA MET A 46 9.10 -1.99 2.71
C MET A 46 8.36 -2.52 1.48
N LYS A 47 7.54 -1.70 0.82
CA LYS A 47 6.85 -2.10 -0.42
C LYS A 47 7.82 -2.50 -1.52
N SER A 48 8.89 -1.72 -1.70
CA SER A 48 9.93 -1.99 -2.70
C SER A 48 10.65 -3.30 -2.39
N THR A 49 11.03 -3.52 -1.13
CA THR A 49 11.70 -4.74 -0.66
C THR A 49 10.83 -5.97 -0.88
N LEU A 50 9.60 -5.96 -0.38
CA LEU A 50 8.66 -7.09 -0.51
C LEU A 50 8.35 -7.41 -1.98
N THR A 51 8.30 -6.41 -2.85
CA THR A 51 8.08 -6.63 -4.29
C THR A 51 9.25 -7.39 -4.90
N LEU A 52 10.49 -7.02 -4.59
CA LEU A 52 11.69 -7.70 -5.09
C LEU A 52 11.80 -9.13 -4.54
N GLU A 53 11.50 -9.31 -3.25
CA GLU A 53 11.45 -10.64 -2.62
C GLU A 53 10.40 -11.53 -3.28
N ALA A 54 9.19 -11.02 -3.49
CA ALA A 54 8.13 -11.75 -4.18
C ALA A 54 8.52 -12.14 -5.61
N MET A 55 9.20 -11.25 -6.35
CA MET A 55 9.72 -11.58 -7.68
C MET A 55 10.79 -12.69 -7.63
N ALA A 56 11.66 -12.66 -6.62
CA ALA A 56 12.67 -13.70 -6.41
C ALA A 56 12.05 -15.05 -6.01
N ASP A 57 10.99 -15.04 -5.21
CA ASP A 57 10.22 -16.23 -4.85
C ASP A 57 9.57 -16.87 -6.07
N VAL A 58 8.97 -16.06 -6.94
CA VAL A 58 8.40 -16.53 -8.22
C VAL A 58 9.49 -17.12 -9.12
N ALA A 59 10.63 -16.43 -9.27
CA ALA A 59 11.74 -16.92 -10.09
C ALA A 59 12.35 -18.23 -9.55
N ALA A 60 12.34 -18.42 -8.22
CA ALA A 60 12.81 -19.63 -7.56
C ALA A 60 11.75 -20.73 -7.45
N GLY A 61 10.53 -20.51 -7.96
CA GLY A 61 9.43 -21.46 -7.87
C GLY A 61 8.87 -21.65 -6.46
N ARG A 62 9.18 -20.75 -5.51
CA ARG A 62 8.62 -20.73 -4.13
C ARG A 62 7.21 -20.13 -4.13
N VAL A 63 6.32 -20.70 -4.93
CA VAL A 63 4.94 -20.26 -5.11
C VAL A 63 3.97 -21.28 -4.54
N VAL A 64 2.87 -20.80 -3.95
CA VAL A 64 1.76 -21.65 -3.51
C VAL A 64 0.72 -21.66 -4.63
N THR A 65 0.27 -22.85 -5.04
CA THR A 65 -0.74 -23.01 -6.08
C THR A 65 -2.10 -22.47 -5.63
N GLY A 66 -2.91 -21.95 -6.56
CA GLY A 66 -4.26 -21.47 -6.27
C GLY A 66 -5.12 -22.50 -5.53
N ASP A 67 -5.09 -23.78 -5.94
CA ASP A 67 -5.86 -24.85 -5.29
C ASP A 67 -5.50 -25.06 -3.82
N ALA A 68 -4.20 -24.97 -3.48
CA ALA A 68 -3.72 -25.07 -2.11
C ALA A 68 -4.18 -23.87 -1.26
N VAL A 69 -4.20 -22.67 -1.84
CA VAL A 69 -4.74 -21.48 -1.15
C VAL A 69 -6.26 -21.63 -0.98
N GLN A 70 -6.99 -22.16 -1.97
CA GLN A 70 -8.44 -22.37 -1.86
C GLN A 70 -8.76 -23.36 -0.75
N ALA A 71 -8.06 -24.50 -0.73
CA ALA A 71 -8.23 -25.51 0.32
C ALA A 71 -7.96 -24.93 1.71
N TRP A 72 -6.98 -24.02 1.86
CA TRP A 72 -6.73 -23.31 3.11
C TRP A 72 -7.86 -22.34 3.47
N VAL A 73 -8.35 -21.53 2.52
CA VAL A 73 -9.48 -20.60 2.72
C VAL A 73 -10.72 -21.36 3.19
N ASP A 74 -10.98 -22.53 2.61
CA ASP A 74 -12.13 -23.38 2.98
C ASP A 74 -12.06 -23.86 4.45
N THR A 75 -10.87 -23.91 5.06
CA THR A 75 -10.72 -24.24 6.49
C THR A 75 -11.08 -23.10 7.45
N LEU A 76 -11.13 -21.85 6.97
CA LEU A 76 -11.33 -20.67 7.81
C LEU A 76 -12.81 -20.40 8.14
N GLY A 77 -13.75 -21.19 7.59
CA GLY A 77 -15.18 -21.13 7.94
C GLY A 77 -15.93 -19.87 7.50
N GLY A 78 -15.33 -19.04 6.63
CA GLY A 78 -15.98 -17.88 6.03
C GLY A 78 -16.89 -18.22 4.84
N PRO A 79 -17.75 -17.29 4.37
CA PRO A 79 -18.51 -17.51 3.15
C PRO A 79 -17.56 -17.82 1.99
N ALA A 80 -17.93 -18.76 1.12
CA ALA A 80 -17.07 -19.28 0.05
C ALA A 80 -16.54 -18.15 -0.85
N VAL A 81 -15.33 -17.65 -0.54
CA VAL A 81 -14.56 -16.79 -1.43
C VAL A 81 -13.79 -17.74 -2.34
N SER A 82 -14.29 -17.92 -3.58
CA SER A 82 -13.55 -18.68 -4.57
C SER A 82 -12.43 -17.83 -5.17
N ILE A 83 -11.22 -18.38 -5.21
CA ILE A 83 -10.05 -17.77 -5.86
C ILE A 83 -10.31 -17.58 -7.37
N ALA A 84 -11.24 -18.35 -7.95
CA ALA A 84 -11.77 -18.11 -9.30
C ALA A 84 -12.35 -16.68 -9.49
N ALA A 85 -12.85 -16.04 -8.42
CA ALA A 85 -13.27 -14.63 -8.49
C ALA A 85 -12.09 -13.66 -8.65
N PHE A 86 -10.88 -14.02 -8.16
CA PHE A 86 -9.66 -13.23 -8.31
C PHE A 86 -9.08 -13.33 -9.73
N GLU A 87 -9.15 -14.50 -10.39
CA GLU A 87 -8.78 -14.64 -11.81
C GLU A 87 -9.67 -13.80 -12.73
N ILE A 88 -10.97 -13.73 -12.43
CA ILE A 88 -11.92 -12.84 -13.13
C ILE A 88 -11.51 -11.37 -12.94
N CYS A 89 -10.97 -11.00 -11.77
CA CYS A 89 -10.50 -9.65 -11.47
C CYS A 89 -9.16 -9.33 -12.17
N ALA A 90 -8.22 -10.27 -12.23
CA ALA A 90 -6.96 -10.13 -12.97
C ALA A 90 -7.19 -9.98 -14.48
N HIS A 91 -8.15 -10.73 -15.06
CA HIS A 91 -8.52 -10.62 -16.47
C HIS A 91 -9.20 -9.27 -16.79
N ARG A 92 -10.02 -8.75 -15.86
CA ARG A 92 -10.66 -7.43 -15.98
C ARG A 92 -9.68 -6.27 -15.78
N CYS A 93 -8.72 -6.41 -14.86
CA CYS A 93 -7.65 -5.43 -14.63
C CYS A 93 -6.71 -5.30 -15.85
N SER A 94 -6.48 -6.38 -16.60
CA SER A 94 -5.76 -6.32 -17.88
C SER A 94 -6.55 -5.60 -18.99
N GLN A 95 -7.89 -5.56 -18.90
CA GLN A 95 -8.75 -4.85 -19.87
C GLN A 95 -8.92 -3.36 -19.50
N ASP A 96 -8.95 -3.01 -18.21
CA ASP A 96 -9.06 -1.61 -17.76
C ASP A 96 -7.78 -0.78 -17.97
N LYS A 97 -6.61 -1.42 -18.16
CA LYS A 97 -5.38 -0.70 -18.52
C LYS A 97 -5.44 -0.03 -19.90
N ALA A 98 -6.42 -0.37 -20.74
CA ALA A 98 -6.67 0.31 -22.01
C ALA A 98 -7.33 1.69 -21.86
N LEU A 99 -7.78 2.08 -20.65
CA LEU A 99 -8.46 3.36 -20.38
C LEU A 99 -7.62 4.38 -19.59
N ILE A 100 -6.38 4.07 -19.23
CA ILE A 100 -5.44 5.03 -18.63
C ILE A 100 -4.21 5.17 -19.55
N ALA A 101 -4.47 5.70 -20.74
CA ALA A 101 -3.46 6.28 -21.62
C ALA A 101 -3.97 7.64 -22.11
N VAL A 102 -4.03 8.60 -21.19
CA VAL A 102 -3.88 10.04 -21.44
C VAL A 102 -3.09 10.62 -20.26
#